data_AF-W5LZJ7-F1
#
_entry.id   AF-W5LZJ7-F1
#
_cell.length_a   1.000
_cell.length_b   1.000
_cell.length_c   1.000
_cell.angle_alpha   90.00
_cell.angle_beta   90.00
_cell.angle_gamma   90.00
#
_symmetry.space_group_name_H-M   'P 1'
#
loop_
_entity.id
_entity.type
_entity.pdbx_description
1 polymer ?
#
loop_
_entity_poly.entity_id
_entity_poly.type
_entity_poly.pdbx_seq_one_letter_code
_entity_poly.pdbx_strand_id
1 'polypeptide(L)'
;MVKHYYPADKDVLEDTELQAWIEDIFTNGFLGRQESGIPGTFLTVQELTKFLTMVIFTCSVQHSAVNSGQFDYCSWMPNAPPP
;
A
#
# COMPACT_ATOMS: atom_id res chain seq x y z
N MET A 1 -2.07 16.75 -4.90
CA MET A 1 -2.27 15.82 -6.03
C MET A 1 -3.64 15.17 -5.98
N VAL A 2 -3.96 14.31 -5.00
CA VAL A 2 -5.27 13.64 -4.89
C VAL A 2 -6.44 14.63 -4.89
N LYS A 3 -6.40 15.68 -4.04
CA LYS A 3 -7.44 16.74 -3.98
C LYS A 3 -7.69 17.52 -5.29
N HIS A 4 -6.78 17.47 -6.27
CA HIS A 4 -7.02 18.12 -7.56
C HIS A 4 -7.94 17.28 -8.46
N TYR A 5 -7.90 15.96 -8.32
CA TYR A 5 -8.74 15.03 -9.08
C TYR A 5 -10.01 14.64 -8.31
N TYR A 6 -9.95 14.62 -6.97
CA TYR A 6 -11.09 14.36 -6.09
C TYR A 6 -11.29 15.55 -5.13
N PRO A 7 -12.02 16.60 -5.57
CA PRO A 7 -12.31 17.77 -4.73
C PRO A 7 -13.15 17.44 -3.49
N ALA A 8 -14.03 16.44 -3.57
CA ALA A 8 -14.91 16.00 -2.50
C ALA A 8 -14.92 14.46 -2.35
N ASP A 9 -15.35 13.98 -1.18
CA ASP A 9 -15.48 12.55 -0.89
C ASP A 9 -16.45 11.85 -1.84
N LYS A 10 -17.47 12.57 -2.32
CA LYS A 10 -18.41 12.08 -3.33
C LYS A 10 -17.71 11.65 -4.62
N ASP A 11 -16.68 12.38 -5.05
CA ASP A 11 -15.95 12.05 -6.28
C ASP A 11 -15.19 10.72 -6.14
N VAL A 12 -14.75 10.36 -4.93
CA VAL A 12 -14.11 9.06 -4.62
C VAL A 12 -15.14 7.93 -4.60
N LEU A 13 -16.33 8.20 -4.03
CA LEU A 13 -17.42 7.23 -3.94
C LEU A 13 -18.01 6.88 -5.31
N GLU A 14 -18.11 7.86 -6.21
CA GLU A 14 -18.70 7.67 -7.54
C GLU A 14 -17.71 7.09 -8.57
N ASP A 15 -16.41 7.03 -8.24
CA ASP A 15 -15.38 6.46 -9.12
C ASP A 15 -15.40 4.93 -9.07
N THR A 16 -16.14 4.33 -10.00
CA THR A 16 -16.30 2.87 -10.07
C THR A 16 -15.00 2.13 -10.36
N GLU A 17 -14.07 2.74 -11.10
CA GLU A 17 -12.77 2.12 -11.40
C GLU A 17 -11.91 2.07 -10.15
N LEU A 18 -11.88 3.16 -9.39
CA LEU A 18 -11.17 3.22 -8.11
C LEU A 18 -11.72 2.23 -7.09
N GLN A 19 -13.05 2.11 -6.99
CA GLN A 19 -13.69 1.15 -6.07
C GLN A 19 -13.40 -0.31 -6.48
N ALA A 20 -13.50 -0.63 -7.77
CA ALA A 20 -13.16 -1.96 -8.27
C ALA A 20 -11.69 -2.31 -8.04
N TRP A 21 -10.79 -1.33 -8.16
CA TRP A 21 -9.36 -1.54 -7.90
C TRP A 21 -9.07 -1.93 -6.46
N ILE A 22 -9.64 -1.22 -5.47
CA ILE A 22 -9.42 -1.56 -4.07
C ILE A 22 -10.13 -2.86 -3.66
N GLU A 23 -11.30 -3.14 -4.25
CA GLU A 23 -12.01 -4.40 -4.05
C GLU A 23 -11.19 -5.60 -4.57
N ASP A 24 -10.54 -5.47 -5.74
CA ASP A 24 -9.67 -6.50 -6.30
C ASP A 24 -8.45 -6.76 -5.41
N ILE A 25 -7.80 -5.70 -4.92
CA ILE A 25 -6.70 -5.83 -3.96
C ILE A 25 -7.16 -6.56 -2.70
N PHE A 26 -8.30 -6.17 -2.13
CA PHE A 26 -8.82 -6.78 -0.92
C PHE A 26 -9.19 -8.27 -1.14
N THR A 27 -9.95 -8.55 -2.20
CA THR A 27 -10.50 -9.88 -2.47
C THR A 27 -9.44 -10.85 -2.97
N ASN A 28 -8.64 -10.44 -3.95
CA ASN A 28 -7.66 -11.32 -4.61
C ASN A 28 -6.26 -11.17 -4.02
N GLY A 29 -5.85 -9.96 -3.66
CA GLY A 29 -4.54 -9.71 -3.02
C GLY A 29 -4.50 -10.16 -1.56
N PHE A 30 -5.54 -9.86 -0.79
CA PHE A 30 -5.64 -10.17 0.65
C PHE A 30 -6.64 -11.28 0.97
N LEU A 31 -7.13 -12.01 -0.04
CA LEU A 31 -8.03 -13.16 0.10
C LEU A 31 -9.33 -12.84 0.84
N GLY A 32 -9.80 -11.58 0.77
CA GLY A 32 -10.99 -11.11 1.45
C GLY A 32 -10.87 -11.14 2.99
N ARG A 33 -9.66 -11.22 3.54
CA ARG A 33 -9.45 -11.34 4.99
C ARG A 33 -9.61 -9.99 5.68
N GLN A 34 -10.68 -9.85 6.46
CA GLN A 34 -10.96 -8.63 7.23
C GLN A 34 -9.83 -8.30 8.23
N GLU A 35 -9.12 -9.31 8.73
CA GLU A 35 -7.98 -9.15 9.65
C GLU A 35 -6.75 -8.49 8.99
N SER A 36 -6.72 -8.36 7.66
CA SER A 36 -5.61 -7.71 6.94
C SER A 36 -5.52 -6.20 7.18
N GLY A 37 -6.61 -5.57 7.62
CA GLY A 37 -6.70 -4.11 7.78
C GLY A 37 -6.74 -3.33 6.48
N ILE A 38 -6.81 -4.01 5.32
CA ILE A 38 -6.94 -3.38 4.00
C ILE A 38 -8.43 -3.08 3.75
N PRO A 39 -8.78 -1.85 3.33
CA PRO A 39 -10.16 -1.53 3.02
C PRO A 39 -10.62 -2.27 1.75
N GLY A 40 -11.90 -2.61 1.68
CA GLY A 40 -12.53 -3.10 0.44
C GLY A 40 -13.19 -2.00 -0.40
N THR A 41 -13.24 -0.77 0.11
CA THR A 41 -13.86 0.40 -0.54
C THR A 41 -13.25 1.67 0.06
N PHE A 42 -13.26 2.77 -0.70
CA PHE A 42 -12.90 4.10 -0.19
C PHE A 42 -14.13 4.97 0.00
N LEU A 43 -14.26 5.61 1.15
CA LEU A 43 -15.36 6.51 1.45
C LEU A 43 -14.95 7.98 1.39
N THR A 44 -13.66 8.26 1.66
CA THR A 44 -13.16 9.64 1.74
C THR A 44 -11.87 9.86 0.96
N VAL A 45 -11.63 11.11 0.56
CA VAL A 45 -10.37 11.55 -0.05
C VAL A 45 -9.20 11.33 0.92
N GLN A 46 -9.44 11.43 2.22
CA GLN A 46 -8.41 11.21 3.24
C GLN A 46 -7.99 9.73 3.30
N GLU A 47 -8.93 8.80 3.25
CA GLU A 47 -8.64 7.36 3.20
C GLU A 47 -7.86 6.98 1.95
N LEU A 48 -8.32 7.46 0.78
CA LEU A 48 -7.61 7.25 -0.49
C LEU A 48 -6.18 7.80 -0.41
N THR A 49 -6.00 9.02 0.11
CA THR A 49 -4.68 9.64 0.25
C THR A 49 -3.77 8.83 1.17
N LYS A 50 -4.29 8.36 2.31
CA LYS A 50 -3.54 7.50 3.24
C LYS A 50 -3.13 6.19 2.58
N PHE A 51 -4.03 5.55 1.84
CA PHE A 51 -3.76 4.29 1.17
C PHE A 51 -2.70 4.45 0.07
N LEU A 52 -2.83 5.45 -0.81
CA LEU A 52 -1.83 5.73 -1.84
C LEU A 52 -0.45 6.06 -1.23
N THR A 53 -0.43 6.78 -0.11
CA THR A 53 0.81 7.06 0.62
C THR A 53 1.46 5.75 1.10
N MET A 54 0.67 4.82 1.66
CA MET A 54 1.15 3.51 2.07
C MET A 54 1.74 2.73 0.90
N VAL A 55 1.06 2.67 -0.26
CA VAL A 55 1.56 1.95 -1.44
C VAL A 55 2.88 2.53 -1.93
N ILE A 56 2.95 3.85 -2.11
CA ILE A 56 4.15 4.54 -2.60
C ILE A 56 5.32 4.34 -1.62
N PHE A 57 5.06 4.50 -0.31
CA PHE A 57 6.07 4.31 0.72
C PHE A 57 6.60 2.86 0.74
N THR A 58 5.71 1.88 0.64
CA THR A 58 6.05 0.45 0.68
C THR A 58 6.98 0.08 -0.48
N CYS A 59 6.62 0.47 -1.70
CA CYS A 59 7.39 0.15 -2.90
C CYS A 59 8.70 0.94 -3.04
N SER A 60 8.89 2.01 -2.25
CA SER A 60 10.09 2.85 -2.30
C SER A 60 10.86 2.82 -0.99
N VAL A 61 10.50 3.69 -0.04
CA VAL A 61 11.23 3.92 1.20
C VAL A 61 11.37 2.63 2.01
N GLN A 62 10.28 1.88 2.19
CA GLN A 62 10.33 0.63 2.96
C GLN A 62 11.21 -0.41 2.25
N HIS A 63 11.00 -0.62 0.94
CA HIS A 63 11.83 -1.54 0.15
C HIS A 63 13.31 -1.19 0.27
N SER A 64 13.70 0.07 0.04
CA SER A 64 15.09 0.52 0.15
C SER A 64 15.64 0.36 1.57
N ALA A 65 14.85 0.67 2.60
CA ALA A 65 15.28 0.57 4.00
C ALA A 65 15.66 -0.86 4.40
N VAL A 66 14.95 -1.86 3.90
CA VAL A 66 15.23 -3.28 4.23
C VAL A 66 16.15 -3.97 3.21
N ASN A 67 16.23 -3.47 1.98
CA ASN A 67 16.97 -4.12 0.90
C ASN A 67 18.38 -3.55 0.71
N SER A 68 18.56 -2.23 0.73
CA SER A 68 19.81 -1.59 0.28
C SER A 68 21.01 -1.91 1.18
N GLY A 69 20.77 -2.19 2.48
CA GLY A 69 21.83 -2.57 3.42
C GLY A 69 22.21 -4.06 3.40
N GLN A 70 21.53 -4.91 2.61
CA GLN A 70 21.77 -6.35 2.66
C GLN A 70 23.23 -6.72 2.36
N PHE A 71 23.87 -6.09 1.38
CA PHE A 71 25.28 -6.38 1.11
C PHE A 71 26.19 -5.93 2.25
N ASP A 72 25.97 -4.75 2.80
CA ASP A 72 26.83 -4.18 3.85
C ASP A 72 26.80 -5.02 5.14
N TYR A 73 25.63 -5.55 5.52
CA TYR A 73 25.48 -6.32 6.75
C TYR A 73 25.54 -7.84 6.55
N CYS A 74 25.00 -8.36 5.45
CA CYS A 74 24.84 -9.80 5.26
C CYS A 74 25.95 -10.44 4.40
N SER A 75 26.86 -9.67 3.79
CA SER A 75 28.00 -10.25 3.06
C SER A 75 29.01 -10.98 3.96
N TRP A 76 29.07 -10.60 5.24
CA TRP A 76 29.85 -11.31 6.25
C TRP A 76 28.99 -12.38 6.93
N MET A 77 29.13 -13.63 6.46
CA MET A 77 28.34 -14.79 6.90
C MET A 77 28.19 -14.90 8.44
N PRO A 78 29.23 -14.70 9.28
CA PRO A 78 29.06 -14.75 10.73
C PRO A 78 28.14 -13.67 11.32
N ASN A 79 27.96 -12.52 10.65
CA ASN A 79 27.07 -11.44 11.11
C ASN A 79 25.60 -11.67 10.72
N ALA A 80 25.33 -12.46 9.67
CA ALA A 80 23.99 -12.84 9.25
C ALA A 80 23.96 -14.30 8.76
N PRO A 81 24.11 -15.28 9.67
CA PRO A 81 24.09 -16.68 9.29
C PRO A 81 22.69 -17.05 8.78
N PRO A 82 22.57 -17.73 7.62
CA PRO A 82 21.28 -18.16 7.12
C PRO A 82 20.68 -19.24 8.03
N PRO A 83 19.34 -19.31 8.12
CA PRO A 83 18.64 -20.35 8.87
C PRO A 83 18.83 -21.75 8.28
#